data_AF-A0A7C4ZSF1-F1
#
_entry.id   AF-A0A7C4ZSF1-F1
#
_cell.length_a   1.000
_cell.length_b   1.000
_cell.length_c   1.000
_cell.angle_alpha   90.00
_cell.angle_beta   90.00
_cell.angle_gamma   90.00
#
_symmetry.space_group_name_H-M   'P 1'
#
loop_
_entity.id
_entity.type
_entity.pdbx_description
1 polymer ?
#
loop_
_entity_poly.entity_id
_entity_poly.type
_entity_poly.pdbx_seq_one_letter_code
_entity_poly.pdbx_strand_id
1 'polypeptide(L)'
;MNLFKTIKTLSTVLLLLSFFSFTAMPITNLIGISPPSQLGDLTEFTRLAIIFIFAAITIIVLIIFGVGYFTLTGWRNYKSMPKLLRLFLAFILGYVAFTASGPIAMLIPVPILPTIIAAILLWAVLRSISSFLYGKSPSQKDGTAEIEKAIATAKSFLKKLDPSTKELDIQESRMADGAWEVLLLSKQSGEKYKVKIDGSSGSVTAWAKA
;
A
#
# COMPACT_ATOMS: atom_id res chain seq x y z
N MET A 1 37.94 16.01 6.54
CA MET A 1 37.72 15.86 5.08
C MET A 1 38.40 14.63 4.45
N ASN A 2 38.98 13.70 5.22
CA ASN A 2 39.71 12.54 4.66
C ASN A 2 39.02 11.17 4.82
N LEU A 3 38.10 11.00 5.79
CA LEU A 3 37.42 9.72 6.03
C LEU A 3 36.57 9.24 4.83
N PHE A 4 35.82 10.14 4.20
CA PHE A 4 35.02 9.80 3.01
C PHE A 4 35.88 9.41 1.80
N LYS A 5 37.04 10.06 1.61
CA LYS A 5 38.00 9.67 0.57
C LYS A 5 38.57 8.29 0.88
N THR A 6 39.02 8.05 2.11
CA THR A 6 39.58 6.75 2.51
C THR A 6 38.56 5.62 2.36
N ILE A 7 37.31 5.80 2.78
CA ILE A 7 36.24 4.79 2.63
C ILE A 7 35.95 4.52 1.14
N LYS A 8 35.91 5.57 0.30
CA LYS A 8 35.69 5.42 -1.14
C LYS A 8 36.85 4.66 -1.80
N THR A 9 38.09 4.98 -1.46
CA THR A 9 39.27 4.28 -1.97
C THR A 9 39.28 2.83 -1.49
N LEU A 10 38.98 2.56 -0.21
CA LEU A 10 38.92 1.21 0.35
C LEU A 10 37.85 0.37 -0.35
N SER A 11 36.67 0.94 -0.58
CA SER A 11 35.56 0.28 -1.28
C SER A 11 35.88 0.00 -2.75
N THR A 12 36.56 0.93 -3.43
CA THR A 12 37.01 0.74 -4.81
C THR A 12 38.07 -0.35 -4.91
N VAL A 13 39.03 -0.37 -3.99
CA VAL A 13 40.07 -1.41 -3.89
C VAL A 13 39.45 -2.77 -3.56
N LEU A 14 38.49 -2.84 -2.63
CA LEU A 14 37.77 -4.07 -2.32
C LEU A 14 36.96 -4.60 -3.50
N LEU A 15 36.28 -3.73 -4.25
CA LEU A 15 35.55 -4.10 -5.46
C LEU A 15 36.49 -4.63 -6.54
N LEU A 16 37.65 -3.98 -6.72
CA LEU A 16 38.64 -4.38 -7.71
C LEU A 16 39.30 -5.72 -7.33
N LEU A 17 39.60 -5.94 -6.04
CA LEU A 17 40.10 -7.22 -5.50
C LEU A 17 39.06 -8.32 -5.59
N SER A 18 37.78 -8.01 -5.34
CA SER A 18 36.68 -8.96 -5.50
C SER A 18 36.50 -9.38 -6.95
N PHE A 19 36.63 -8.42 -7.88
CA PHE A 19 36.58 -8.69 -9.32
C PHE A 19 37.78 -9.52 -9.79
N PHE A 20 39.00 -9.18 -9.33
CA PHE A 20 40.20 -9.97 -9.61
C PHE A 20 40.11 -11.37 -9.04
N SER A 21 39.62 -11.54 -7.81
CA SER A 21 39.44 -12.85 -7.18
C SER A 21 38.39 -13.68 -7.94
N PHE A 22 37.32 -13.07 -8.43
CA PHE A 22 36.27 -13.76 -9.18
C PHE A 22 36.70 -14.16 -10.61
N THR A 23 37.51 -13.33 -11.28
CA THR A 23 37.91 -13.54 -12.68
C THR A 23 39.24 -14.28 -12.83
N ALA A 24 40.19 -14.10 -11.91
CA ALA A 24 41.52 -14.72 -12.00
C ALA A 24 41.58 -16.12 -11.35
N MET A 25 40.80 -16.41 -10.30
CA MET A 25 40.81 -17.74 -9.65
C MET A 25 40.46 -18.90 -10.57
N PRO A 26 39.41 -18.82 -11.43
CA PRO A 26 39.09 -19.91 -12.34
C PRO A 26 40.26 -20.23 -13.26
N ILE A 27 40.99 -19.19 -13.71
CA ILE A 27 42.10 -19.30 -14.64
C ILE A 27 43.35 -19.85 -13.92
N THR A 28 43.68 -19.38 -12.72
CA THR A 28 44.87 -19.86 -11.99
C THR A 28 44.69 -21.27 -11.45
N ASN A 29 43.48 -21.66 -11.02
CA ASN A 29 43.18 -23.06 -10.65
C ASN A 29 43.22 -24.00 -11.86
N LEU A 30 42.80 -23.55 -13.05
CA LEU A 30 42.91 -24.33 -14.29
C LEU A 30 44.36 -24.54 -14.72
N ILE A 31 45.26 -23.61 -14.40
CA ILE A 31 46.70 -23.66 -14.74
C ILE A 31 47.50 -24.40 -13.64
N GLY A 32 46.85 -24.87 -12.57
CA GLY A 32 47.50 -25.60 -11.48
C GLY A 32 48.42 -24.74 -10.60
N ILE A 33 48.33 -23.42 -10.71
CA ILE A 33 49.10 -22.48 -9.89
C ILE A 33 48.29 -22.26 -8.61
N SER A 34 48.73 -22.89 -7.52
CA SER A 34 48.20 -22.61 -6.20
C SER A 34 48.49 -21.14 -5.86
N PRO A 35 47.47 -20.29 -5.62
CA PRO A 35 47.71 -18.91 -5.25
C PRO A 35 48.53 -18.85 -3.94
N PRO A 36 49.41 -17.85 -3.77
CA PRO A 36 50.16 -17.65 -2.52
C PRO A 36 49.23 -17.70 -1.31
N SER A 37 49.66 -18.33 -0.20
CA SER A 37 48.83 -18.48 1.01
C SER A 37 48.23 -17.16 1.52
N GLN A 38 48.96 -16.06 1.38
CA GLN A 38 48.50 -14.70 1.71
C GLN A 38 47.34 -14.21 0.83
N LEU A 39 47.29 -14.62 -0.45
CA LEU A 39 46.16 -14.36 -1.34
C LEU A 39 44.97 -15.27 -1.02
N GLY A 40 45.22 -16.51 -0.58
CA GLY A 40 44.20 -17.42 -0.05
C GLY A 40 43.44 -16.78 1.12
N ASP A 41 44.16 -16.35 2.16
CA ASP A 41 43.57 -15.69 3.31
C ASP A 41 42.80 -14.41 2.92
N LEU A 42 43.39 -13.55 2.08
CA LEU A 42 42.71 -12.33 1.59
C LEU A 42 41.43 -12.64 0.79
N THR A 43 41.42 -13.71 -0.01
CA THR A 43 40.23 -14.13 -0.76
C THR A 43 39.14 -14.70 0.16
N GLU A 44 39.51 -15.42 1.22
CA GLU A 44 38.56 -15.88 2.23
C GLU A 44 37.96 -14.70 3.01
N PHE A 45 38.78 -13.73 3.44
CA PHE A 45 38.31 -12.50 4.06
C PHE A 45 37.38 -11.71 3.12
N THR A 46 37.72 -11.61 1.84
CA THR A 46 36.90 -10.90 0.85
C THR A 46 35.57 -11.63 0.63
N ARG A 47 35.59 -12.97 0.53
CA ARG A 47 34.37 -13.79 0.39
C ARG A 47 33.47 -13.64 1.62
N LEU A 48 34.05 -13.68 2.81
CA LEU A 48 33.32 -13.47 4.07
C LEU A 48 32.73 -12.05 4.13
N ALA A 49 33.53 -11.04 3.77
CA ALA A 49 33.08 -9.65 3.72
C ALA A 49 31.92 -9.44 2.73
N ILE A 50 31.96 -10.06 1.55
CA ILE A 50 30.86 -10.03 0.58
C ILE A 50 29.59 -10.63 1.17
N ILE A 51 29.69 -11.77 1.88
CA ILE A 51 28.53 -12.40 2.55
C ILE A 51 27.94 -11.48 3.60
N PHE A 52 28.77 -10.84 4.44
CA PHE A 52 28.32 -9.88 5.45
C PHE A 52 27.68 -8.65 4.84
N ILE A 53 28.26 -8.09 3.78
CA ILE A 53 27.71 -6.94 3.06
C ILE A 53 26.36 -7.32 2.44
N PHE A 54 26.27 -8.49 1.82
CA PHE A 54 25.01 -8.98 1.25
C PHE A 54 23.93 -9.17 2.31
N ALA A 55 24.27 -9.76 3.46
CA ALA A 55 23.36 -9.90 4.59
C ALA A 55 22.90 -8.54 5.11
N ALA A 56 23.81 -7.58 5.27
CA ALA A 56 23.48 -6.23 5.73
C ALA A 56 22.56 -5.49 4.73
N ILE A 57 22.84 -5.55 3.43
CA ILE A 57 21.99 -4.97 2.39
C ILE A 57 20.61 -5.62 2.41
N THR A 58 20.54 -6.94 2.54
CA THR A 58 19.26 -7.66 2.61
C THR A 58 18.41 -7.20 3.79
N ILE A 59 19.02 -7.05 4.97
CA ILE A 59 18.32 -6.53 6.16
C ILE A 59 17.82 -5.11 5.92
N ILE A 60 18.63 -4.23 5.33
CA ILE A 60 18.23 -2.85 5.01
C ILE A 60 17.04 -2.84 4.04
N VAL A 61 17.07 -3.66 2.99
CA VAL A 61 15.97 -3.78 2.02
C VAL A 61 14.70 -4.27 2.71
N LEU A 62 14.80 -5.27 3.60
CA LEU A 62 13.64 -5.74 4.37
C LEU A 62 13.06 -4.65 5.27
N ILE A 63 13.91 -3.85 5.93
CA ILE A 63 13.47 -2.70 6.72
C ILE A 63 12.75 -1.68 5.84
N ILE A 64 13.31 -1.35 4.68
CA ILE A 64 12.69 -0.43 3.70
C ILE A 64 11.30 -0.95 3.31
N PHE A 65 11.17 -2.23 2.97
CA PHE A 65 9.86 -2.81 2.66
C PHE A 65 8.90 -2.78 3.84
N GLY A 66 9.35 -3.12 5.06
CA GLY A 66 8.52 -3.11 6.26
C GLY A 66 8.01 -1.71 6.60
N VAL A 67 8.91 -0.73 6.62
CA VAL A 67 8.60 0.68 6.86
C VAL A 67 7.68 1.22 5.78
N GLY A 68 8.00 0.96 4.51
CA GLY A 68 7.21 1.41 3.39
C GLY A 68 5.82 0.81 3.34
N TYR A 69 5.68 -0.47 3.69
CA TYR A 69 4.38 -1.12 3.84
C TYR A 69 3.59 -0.51 4.99
N PHE A 70 4.23 -0.26 6.14
CA PHE A 70 3.60 0.44 7.25
C PHE A 70 3.09 1.82 6.82
N THR A 71 3.91 2.63 6.15
CA THR A 71 3.50 3.94 5.63
C THR A 71 2.33 3.83 4.64
N LEU A 72 2.35 2.82 3.75
CA LEU A 72 1.28 2.56 2.80
C LEU A 72 -0.07 2.28 3.46
N THR A 73 -0.10 1.69 4.67
CA THR A 73 -1.37 1.51 5.41
C THR A 73 -2.09 2.82 5.73
N GLY A 74 -1.37 3.95 5.72
CA GLY A 74 -1.95 5.28 5.88
C GLY A 74 -2.87 5.67 4.73
N TRP A 75 -2.67 5.10 3.53
CA TRP A 75 -3.51 5.35 2.37
C TRP A 75 -4.87 4.65 2.49
N ARG A 76 -5.94 5.45 2.40
CA ARG A 76 -7.31 4.93 2.36
C ARG A 76 -7.50 4.09 1.09
N ASN A 77 -8.06 2.87 1.23
CA ASN A 77 -8.22 1.88 0.17
C ASN A 77 -6.94 1.24 -0.40
N TYR A 78 -5.81 1.24 0.34
CA TYR A 78 -4.60 0.51 -0.10
C TYR A 78 -4.87 -0.98 -0.43
N LYS A 79 -5.90 -1.59 0.21
CA LYS A 79 -6.31 -2.97 -0.04
C LYS A 79 -6.95 -3.22 -1.40
N SER A 80 -7.42 -2.19 -2.11
CA SER A 80 -7.99 -2.33 -3.46
C SER A 80 -6.93 -2.31 -4.56
N MET A 81 -5.70 -1.86 -4.26
CA MET A 81 -4.62 -1.76 -5.25
C MET A 81 -4.12 -3.15 -5.67
N PRO A 82 -3.67 -3.37 -6.91
CA PRO A 82 -3.00 -4.62 -7.30
C PRO A 82 -1.79 -4.92 -6.40
N LYS A 83 -1.53 -6.21 -6.10
CA LYS A 83 -0.43 -6.61 -5.19
C LYS A 83 0.95 -6.09 -5.65
N LEU A 84 1.22 -6.17 -6.94
CA LEU A 84 2.45 -5.67 -7.57
C LEU A 84 2.62 -4.16 -7.37
N LEU A 85 1.54 -3.39 -7.55
CA LEU A 85 1.55 -1.94 -7.35
C LEU A 85 1.77 -1.59 -5.88
N ARG A 86 1.16 -2.35 -4.95
CA ARG A 86 1.40 -2.16 -3.50
C ARG A 86 2.85 -2.41 -3.13
N LEU A 87 3.47 -3.45 -3.68
CA LEU A 87 4.87 -3.77 -3.40
C LEU A 87 5.79 -2.66 -3.90
N PHE A 88 5.55 -2.16 -5.11
CA PHE A 88 6.34 -1.07 -5.70
C PHE A 88 6.17 0.24 -4.92
N LEU A 89 4.94 0.62 -4.56
CA LEU A 89 4.69 1.80 -3.73
C LEU A 89 5.29 1.66 -2.33
N ALA A 90 5.18 0.49 -1.71
CA ALA A 90 5.80 0.22 -0.42
C ALA A 90 7.32 0.42 -0.52
N PHE A 91 7.97 -0.09 -1.55
CA PHE A 91 9.40 0.14 -1.74
C PHE A 91 9.75 1.64 -1.86
N ILE A 92 9.01 2.39 -2.69
CA ILE A 92 9.22 3.84 -2.86
C ILE A 92 9.02 4.58 -1.54
N LEU A 93 7.91 4.35 -0.85
CA LEU A 93 7.58 5.02 0.42
C LEU A 93 8.62 4.68 1.50
N GLY A 94 9.06 3.43 1.57
CA GLY A 94 10.10 2.99 2.49
C GLY A 94 11.44 3.69 2.21
N TYR A 95 11.82 3.80 0.94
CA TYR A 95 13.04 4.50 0.53
C TYR A 95 12.96 6.01 0.85
N VAL A 96 11.80 6.64 0.65
CA VAL A 96 11.58 8.04 1.01
C VAL A 96 11.67 8.22 2.53
N ALA A 97 11.07 7.34 3.34
CA ALA A 97 11.18 7.40 4.79
C ALA A 97 12.64 7.21 5.26
N PHE A 98 13.37 6.28 4.64
CA PHE A 98 14.77 6.01 4.97
C PHE A 98 15.72 7.14 4.58
N THR A 99 15.48 7.81 3.45
CA THR A 99 16.29 8.98 3.05
C THR A 99 15.96 10.21 3.90
N ALA A 100 14.67 10.41 4.23
CA ALA A 100 14.22 11.47 5.13
C ALA A 100 14.68 11.30 6.58
N SER A 101 15.05 10.07 7.00
CA SER A 101 15.58 9.84 8.34
C SER A 101 16.99 10.38 8.54
N GLY A 102 17.77 10.58 7.46
CA GLY A 102 19.13 11.12 7.54
C GLY A 102 19.21 12.48 8.23
N PRO A 103 18.43 13.49 7.77
CA PRO A 103 18.33 14.78 8.45
C PRO A 103 17.85 14.67 9.91
N ILE A 104 16.89 13.79 10.20
CA ILE A 104 16.34 13.61 11.56
C ILE A 104 17.40 12.97 12.49
N ALA A 105 18.24 12.08 11.96
CA ALA A 105 19.32 11.44 12.71
C ALA A 105 20.42 12.43 13.14
N MET A 106 20.55 13.57 12.45
CA MET A 106 21.47 14.63 12.88
C MET A 106 20.98 15.33 14.16
N LEU A 107 19.66 15.37 14.38
CA LEU A 107 19.05 15.99 15.55
C LEU A 107 18.89 15.00 16.72
N ILE A 108 18.66 13.73 16.40
CA ILE A 108 18.42 12.67 17.38
C ILE A 108 19.42 11.54 17.12
N PRO A 109 20.54 11.47 17.87
CA PRO A 109 21.58 10.48 17.67
C PRO A 109 21.21 9.11 18.28
N VAL A 110 19.96 8.69 18.10
CA VAL A 110 19.47 7.37 18.53
C VAL A 110 19.34 6.50 17.27
N PRO A 111 19.94 5.30 17.24
CA PRO A 111 19.81 4.41 16.09
C PRO A 111 18.34 4.02 15.85
N ILE A 112 17.93 3.91 14.57
CA ILE A 112 16.60 3.47 14.08
C ILE A 112 15.44 4.45 14.38
N LEU A 113 15.49 5.19 15.49
CA LEU A 113 14.44 6.11 15.91
C LEU A 113 14.12 7.20 14.85
N PRO A 114 15.11 7.83 14.18
CA PRO A 114 14.85 8.75 13.08
C PRO A 114 14.04 8.13 11.94
N THR A 115 14.27 6.85 11.64
CA THR A 115 13.55 6.10 10.59
C THR A 115 12.11 5.87 10.97
N ILE A 116 11.85 5.54 12.24
CA ILE A 116 10.50 5.38 12.79
C ILE A 116 9.75 6.72 12.73
N ILE A 117 10.38 7.81 13.17
CA ILE A 117 9.77 9.14 13.15
C ILE A 117 9.45 9.57 11.71
N ALA A 118 10.39 9.40 10.78
CA ALA A 118 10.16 9.68 9.37
C ALA A 118 8.98 8.87 8.80
N ALA A 119 8.92 7.58 9.13
CA ALA A 119 7.84 6.70 8.69
C ALA A 119 6.47 7.14 9.23
N ILE A 120 6.39 7.53 10.50
CA ILE A 120 5.15 8.02 11.13
C ILE A 120 4.72 9.35 10.53
N LEU A 121 5.64 10.28 10.32
CA LEU A 121 5.34 11.56 9.67
C LEU A 121 4.82 11.34 8.25
N LEU A 122 5.51 10.51 7.47
CA LEU A 122 5.10 10.19 6.10
C LEU A 122 3.75 9.49 6.09
N TRP A 123 3.49 8.59 7.06
CA TRP A 123 2.21 7.93 7.24
C TRP A 123 1.09 8.94 7.55
N ALA A 124 1.34 9.91 8.45
CA ALA A 124 0.39 10.95 8.81
C ALA A 124 0.07 11.87 7.64
N VAL A 125 1.09 12.25 6.84
CA VAL A 125 0.92 13.01 5.60
C VAL A 125 0.08 12.22 4.60
N LEU A 126 0.42 10.94 4.36
CA LEU A 126 -0.35 10.06 3.48
C LEU A 126 -1.79 9.90 3.93
N ARG A 127 -2.00 9.76 5.25
CA ARG A 127 -3.31 9.64 5.86
C ARG A 127 -4.13 10.90 5.68
N SER A 128 -3.51 12.07 5.90
CA SER A 128 -4.13 13.38 5.71
C SER A 128 -4.51 13.60 4.24
N ILE A 129 -3.58 13.38 3.31
CA ILE A 129 -3.84 13.50 1.86
C ILE A 129 -4.94 12.53 1.42
N SER A 130 -4.87 11.26 1.83
CA SER A 130 -5.91 10.29 1.49
C SER A 130 -7.25 10.69 2.08
N SER A 131 -7.27 11.25 3.28
CA SER A 131 -8.49 11.75 3.90
C SER A 131 -9.03 13.01 3.23
N PHE A 132 -8.17 13.85 2.64
CA PHE A 132 -8.59 15.02 1.88
C PHE A 132 -9.16 14.62 0.51
N LEU A 133 -8.45 13.75 -0.22
CA LEU A 133 -8.85 13.26 -1.53
C LEU A 133 -10.13 12.41 -1.46
N TYR A 134 -10.20 11.47 -0.52
CA TYR A 134 -11.37 10.59 -0.35
C TYR A 134 -12.40 11.14 0.65
N GLY A 135 -12.08 12.18 1.41
CA GLY A 135 -13.04 12.86 2.30
C GLY A 135 -13.83 13.96 1.60
N LYS A 136 -13.38 14.42 0.42
CA LYS A 136 -14.17 15.22 -0.52
C LYS A 136 -14.87 14.40 -1.62
N SER A 137 -14.66 13.09 -1.69
CA SER A 137 -15.51 12.22 -2.50
C SER A 137 -16.87 12.05 -1.82
N PRO A 138 -17.97 12.54 -2.41
CA PRO A 138 -19.33 12.32 -1.86
C PRO A 138 -19.73 10.83 -1.91
N SER A 139 -18.97 9.97 -2.60
CA SER A 139 -19.44 8.64 -2.98
C SER A 139 -19.39 7.56 -1.88
N GLN A 140 -19.09 7.88 -0.62
CA GLN A 140 -19.06 6.85 0.44
C GLN A 140 -19.54 7.29 1.82
N LYS A 141 -19.90 8.57 2.02
CA LYS A 141 -20.58 9.04 3.24
C LYS A 141 -21.94 9.69 2.96
N ASP A 142 -22.15 10.32 1.81
CA ASP A 142 -23.48 10.76 1.40
C ASP A 142 -24.33 9.61 0.85
N GLY A 143 -23.69 8.58 0.28
CA GLY A 143 -24.39 7.38 -0.19
C GLY A 143 -25.26 6.74 0.89
N THR A 144 -24.81 6.60 2.15
CA THR A 144 -25.66 6.01 3.21
C THR A 144 -26.86 6.89 3.58
N ALA A 145 -26.70 8.21 3.65
CA ALA A 145 -27.79 9.12 3.97
C ALA A 145 -28.78 9.28 2.79
N GLU A 146 -28.28 9.26 1.56
CA GLU A 146 -29.10 9.29 0.34
C GLU A 146 -29.75 7.94 0.04
N ILE A 147 -29.08 6.82 0.33
CA ILE A 147 -29.66 5.47 0.26
C ILE A 147 -30.76 5.32 1.31
N GLU A 148 -30.55 5.75 2.55
CA GLU A 148 -31.59 5.70 3.58
C GLU A 148 -32.81 6.55 3.19
N LYS A 149 -32.58 7.74 2.61
CA LYS A 149 -33.65 8.56 2.02
C LYS A 149 -34.34 7.85 0.85
N ALA A 150 -33.59 7.25 -0.07
CA ALA A 150 -34.15 6.51 -1.21
C ALA A 150 -34.97 5.30 -0.76
N ILE A 151 -34.48 4.54 0.24
CA ILE A 151 -35.18 3.42 0.86
C ILE A 151 -36.44 3.90 1.56
N ALA A 152 -36.38 5.00 2.31
CA ALA A 152 -37.55 5.58 2.97
C ALA A 152 -38.61 6.05 1.96
N THR A 153 -38.17 6.68 0.86
CA THR A 153 -39.04 7.08 -0.26
C THR A 153 -39.66 5.87 -0.95
N ALA A 154 -38.89 4.81 -1.22
CA ALA A 154 -39.40 3.58 -1.82
C ALA A 154 -40.42 2.87 -0.91
N LYS A 155 -40.13 2.74 0.39
CA LYS A 155 -41.05 2.14 1.38
C LYS A 155 -42.33 2.97 1.54
N SER A 156 -42.22 4.29 1.59
CA SER A 156 -43.40 5.17 1.71
C SER A 156 -44.25 5.19 0.45
N PHE A 157 -43.63 5.12 -0.74
CA PHE A 157 -44.35 4.99 -2.01
C PHE A 157 -45.12 3.68 -2.08
N LEU A 158 -44.49 2.53 -1.77
CA LEU A 158 -45.17 1.24 -1.79
C LEU A 158 -46.28 1.14 -0.73
N LYS A 159 -46.09 1.70 0.48
CA LYS A 159 -47.15 1.76 1.49
C LYS A 159 -48.36 2.60 1.06
N LYS A 160 -48.16 3.64 0.25
CA LYS A 160 -49.25 4.45 -0.32
C LYS A 160 -49.96 3.70 -1.45
N LEU A 161 -49.22 2.93 -2.24
CA LEU A 161 -49.76 2.19 -3.38
C LEU A 161 -50.52 0.93 -2.94
N ASP A 162 -49.98 0.22 -1.94
CA ASP A 162 -50.58 -0.98 -1.37
C ASP A 162 -50.44 -0.98 0.17
N PRO A 163 -51.51 -0.60 0.91
CA PRO A 163 -51.50 -0.54 2.37
C PRO A 163 -51.41 -1.91 3.05
N SER A 164 -51.54 -3.01 2.31
CA SER A 164 -51.31 -4.37 2.84
C SER A 164 -49.81 -4.65 3.07
N THR A 165 -48.91 -3.91 2.43
CA THR A 165 -47.46 -4.12 2.48
C THR A 165 -46.82 -3.48 3.74
N LYS A 166 -47.17 -3.98 4.93
CA LYS A 166 -46.68 -3.42 6.20
C LYS A 166 -45.22 -3.76 6.51
N GLU A 167 -44.74 -4.91 6.05
CA GLU A 167 -43.38 -5.40 6.30
C GLU A 167 -42.61 -5.59 5.01
N LEU A 168 -41.81 -4.58 4.66
CA LEU A 168 -40.93 -4.58 3.49
C LEU A 168 -39.48 -4.79 3.95
N ASP A 169 -38.88 -5.90 3.52
CA ASP A 169 -37.45 -6.16 3.67
C ASP A 169 -36.66 -5.62 2.48
N ILE A 170 -35.42 -5.22 2.71
CA ILE A 170 -34.55 -4.68 1.66
C ILE A 170 -33.66 -5.81 1.20
N GLN A 171 -33.80 -6.24 -0.06
CA GLN A 171 -32.88 -7.24 -0.64
C GLN A 171 -31.64 -6.57 -1.21
N GLU A 172 -31.81 -5.45 -1.91
CA GLU A 172 -30.69 -4.79 -2.59
C GLU A 172 -30.99 -3.30 -2.78
N SER A 173 -29.97 -2.46 -2.67
CA SER A 173 -30.05 -1.05 -3.02
C SER A 173 -28.76 -0.67 -3.73
N ARG A 174 -28.87 -0.21 -4.98
CA ARG A 174 -27.70 0.15 -5.80
C ARG A 174 -27.99 1.41 -6.62
N MET A 175 -26.96 2.19 -6.88
CA MET A 175 -27.05 3.32 -7.81
C MET A 175 -26.60 2.83 -9.19
N ALA A 176 -27.45 3.00 -10.22
CA ALA A 176 -27.15 2.67 -11.60
C ALA A 176 -27.62 3.83 -12.50
N ASP A 177 -26.73 4.32 -13.38
CA ASP A 177 -27.03 5.35 -14.39
C ASP A 177 -27.68 6.63 -13.83
N GLY A 178 -27.24 7.07 -12.64
CA GLY A 178 -27.79 8.28 -11.99
C GLY A 178 -29.13 8.07 -11.25
N ALA A 179 -29.64 6.84 -11.21
CA ALA A 179 -30.84 6.47 -10.46
C ALA A 179 -30.54 5.41 -9.38
N TRP A 180 -31.19 5.53 -8.23
CA TRP A 180 -31.24 4.50 -7.19
C TRP A 180 -32.24 3.41 -7.58
N GLU A 181 -31.77 2.18 -7.73
CA GLU A 181 -32.60 0.99 -7.83
C GLU A 181 -32.70 0.31 -6.46
N VAL A 182 -33.91 0.26 -5.90
CA VAL A 182 -34.19 -0.40 -4.62
C VAL A 182 -35.09 -1.62 -4.85
N LEU A 183 -34.60 -2.79 -4.43
CA LEU A 183 -35.34 -4.05 -4.45
C LEU A 183 -35.89 -4.34 -3.06
N LEU A 184 -37.22 -4.36 -2.95
CA LEU A 184 -37.96 -4.59 -1.73
C LEU A 184 -38.73 -5.90 -1.82
N LEU A 185 -38.74 -6.68 -0.74
CA LEU A 185 -39.53 -7.91 -0.62
C LEU A 185 -40.63 -7.71 0.41
N SER A 186 -41.88 -7.97 0.04
CA SER A 186 -42.98 -8.04 1.00
C SER A 186 -42.88 -9.33 1.80
N LYS A 187 -42.73 -9.23 3.13
CA LYS A 187 -42.70 -10.43 4.00
C LYS A 187 -44.06 -11.14 4.08
N GLN A 188 -45.14 -10.42 3.81
CA GLN A 188 -46.50 -10.98 3.90
C GLN A 188 -46.92 -11.69 2.61
N SER A 189 -46.63 -11.11 1.44
CA SER A 189 -47.02 -11.68 0.15
C SER A 189 -45.90 -12.44 -0.55
N GLY A 190 -44.64 -12.32 -0.08
CA GLY A 190 -43.47 -12.88 -0.75
C GLY A 190 -43.12 -12.19 -2.07
N GLU A 191 -43.83 -11.11 -2.41
CA GLU A 191 -43.71 -10.43 -3.69
C GLU A 191 -42.53 -9.47 -3.69
N LYS A 192 -41.84 -9.40 -4.83
CA LYS A 192 -40.71 -8.52 -5.03
C LYS A 192 -41.14 -7.26 -5.77
N TYR A 193 -40.59 -6.14 -5.33
CA TYR A 193 -40.87 -4.82 -5.88
C TYR A 193 -39.55 -4.16 -6.22
N LYS A 194 -39.42 -3.72 -7.47
CA LYS A 194 -38.29 -2.92 -7.93
C LYS A 194 -38.74 -1.47 -8.08
N VAL A 195 -38.12 -0.57 -7.34
CA VAL A 195 -38.40 0.88 -7.37
C VAL A 195 -37.16 1.60 -7.88
N LYS A 196 -37.32 2.43 -8.91
CA LYS A 196 -36.28 3.35 -9.41
C LYS A 196 -36.56 4.76 -8.91
N ILE A 197 -35.55 5.38 -8.33
CA ILE A 197 -35.60 6.74 -7.78
C ILE A 197 -34.50 7.54 -8.45
N ASP A 198 -34.82 8.73 -8.98
CA ASP A 198 -33.80 9.63 -9.52
C ASP A 198 -32.86 10.12 -8.40
N GLY A 199 -31.55 9.94 -8.60
CA GLY A 199 -30.53 10.33 -7.63
C GLY A 199 -30.41 11.84 -7.42
N SER A 200 -30.87 12.66 -8.37
CA SER A 200 -30.80 14.12 -8.29
C SER A 200 -32.05 14.74 -7.66
N SER A 201 -33.24 14.25 -8.03
CA SER A 201 -34.52 14.80 -7.55
C SER A 201 -35.12 14.04 -6.36
N GLY A 202 -34.64 12.83 -6.06
CA GLY A 202 -35.21 11.96 -5.03
C GLY A 202 -36.62 11.45 -5.35
N SER A 203 -37.11 11.67 -6.58
CA SER A 203 -38.45 11.28 -7.01
C SER A 203 -38.47 9.85 -7.58
N VAL A 204 -39.57 9.13 -7.37
CA VAL A 204 -39.77 7.80 -7.96
C VAL A 204 -40.04 7.96 -9.45
N THR A 205 -39.14 7.42 -10.28
CA THR A 205 -39.25 7.51 -11.75
C THR A 205 -39.95 6.30 -12.36
N ALA A 206 -39.79 5.12 -11.76
CA ALA A 206 -40.47 3.90 -12.20
C ALA A 206 -40.60 2.89 -11.06
N TRP A 207 -41.62 2.04 -11.13
CA TRP A 207 -41.75 0.88 -10.25
C TRP A 207 -42.31 -0.31 -11.02
N ALA A 208 -41.91 -1.51 -10.62
CA ALA A 208 -42.40 -2.76 -11.19
C ALA A 208 -42.48 -3.85 -10.11
N LYS A 209 -43.46 -4.74 -10.27
CA LYS A 209 -43.51 -6.00 -9.54
C LYS A 209 -42.58 -6.98 -10.25
N ALA A 210 -41.64 -7.56 -9.50
CA ALA A 210 -40.59 -8.44 -9.99
C ALA A 210 -40.90 -9.91 -9.69
#